data_AF-A0A8J3MPX0-F1
#
_entry.id   AF-A0A8J3MPX0-F1
#
_cell.length_a   1.000
_cell.length_b   1.000
_cell.length_c   1.000
_cell.angle_alpha   90.00
_cell.angle_beta   90.00
_cell.angle_gamma   90.00
#
_symmetry.space_group_name_H-M   'P 1'
#
loop_
_entity.id
_entity.type
_entity.pdbx_description
1 polymer ?
#
loop_
_entity_poly.entity_id
_entity_poly.type
_entity_poly.pdbx_seq_one_letter_code
_entity_poly.pdbx_strand_id
1 'polypeptide(L)'
;MIFVRGNHEDHLWLDELEQQSEEPIIPIDAYKRVYHLKTGQPWIFQKGNEQVTILGIGRIAAPTGEENLRQGKYLQEYEVERLYQLPQQPLNILLTHDARPDFVLLERGVKSKGSTGMEEIKDILDSYRPPYHFFGHYGGPPRCAPIAMAERFQ
;
A
#
# COMPACT_ATOMS: atom_id res chain seq x y z
N MET A 1 -4.15 -6.61 -15.01
CA MET A 1 -3.41 -6.82 -13.75
C MET A 1 -3.12 -5.45 -13.15
N ILE A 2 -3.40 -5.25 -11.87
CA ILE A 2 -3.16 -4.01 -11.14
C ILE A 2 -2.11 -4.31 -10.07
N PHE A 3 -1.13 -3.45 -9.92
CA PHE A 3 -0.09 -3.61 -8.90
C PHE A 3 0.26 -2.26 -8.26
N VAL A 4 0.82 -2.33 -7.05
CA VAL A 4 1.59 -1.26 -6.44
C VAL A 4 3.06 -1.63 -6.51
N ARG A 5 3.93 -0.63 -6.67
CA ARG A 5 5.38 -0.85 -6.74
C ARG A 5 5.93 -1.49 -5.46
N GLY A 6 6.83 -2.46 -5.62
CA GLY A 6 7.56 -3.08 -4.52
C GLY A 6 8.78 -2.29 -4.05
N ASN A 7 9.73 -2.98 -3.42
CA ASN A 7 11.05 -2.45 -3.06
C ASN A 7 12.17 -2.86 -4.05
N HIS A 8 11.80 -3.56 -5.13
CA HIS A 8 12.69 -4.06 -6.17
C HIS A 8 12.14 -3.70 -7.55
N GLU A 9 11.94 -2.40 -7.78
CA GLU A 9 11.39 -1.88 -9.03
C GLU A 9 12.34 -0.87 -9.68
N ASP A 10 12.08 -0.52 -10.94
CA ASP A 10 12.67 0.67 -11.56
C ASP A 10 11.93 1.92 -11.05
N HIS A 11 12.37 2.41 -9.90
CA HIS A 11 11.70 3.52 -9.22
C HIS A 11 11.81 4.84 -9.98
N LEU A 12 12.93 5.10 -10.66
CA LEU A 12 13.11 6.32 -11.44
C LEU A 12 12.14 6.33 -12.62
N TRP A 13 12.06 5.23 -13.35
CA TRP A 13 11.12 5.10 -14.46
C TRP A 13 9.66 5.23 -14.02
N LEU A 14 9.29 4.58 -12.92
CA LEU A 14 7.93 4.67 -12.38
C LEU A 14 7.60 6.07 -11.83
N ASP A 15 8.58 6.80 -11.29
CA ASP A 15 8.41 8.18 -10.83
C ASP A 15 8.22 9.14 -12.01
N GLU A 16 9.01 9.01 -13.07
CA GLU A 16 8.83 9.76 -14.31
C GLU A 16 7.46 9.48 -14.94
N LEU A 17 7.03 8.21 -14.96
CA LEU A 17 5.73 7.82 -15.47
C LEU A 17 4.58 8.43 -14.64
N GLU A 18 4.70 8.46 -13.32
CA GLU A 18 3.71 9.11 -12.45
C GLU A 18 3.60 10.62 -12.69
N GLN A 19 4.72 11.30 -12.93
CA GLN A 19 4.77 12.74 -13.19
C GLN A 19 4.12 13.13 -14.53
N GLN A 20 4.04 12.19 -15.48
CA GLN A 20 3.48 12.42 -16.81
C GLN A 20 1.96 12.17 -16.90
N SER A 21 1.32 11.75 -15.81
CA SER A 21 -0.09 11.39 -15.79
C SER A 21 -0.78 11.96 -14.56
N GLU A 22 -2.00 12.45 -14.72
CA GLU A 22 -2.86 12.81 -13.57
C GLU A 22 -3.74 11.63 -13.12
N GLU A 23 -3.75 10.53 -13.87
CA GLU A 23 -4.59 9.39 -13.58
C GLU A 23 -4.08 8.62 -12.34
N PRO A 24 -4.98 8.09 -11.49
CA PRO A 24 -4.60 7.30 -10.32
C PRO A 24 -3.98 5.95 -10.72
N ILE A 25 -4.28 5.44 -11.92
CA ILE A 25 -3.82 4.17 -12.43
C ILE A 25 -3.26 4.32 -13.84
N ILE A 26 -2.03 3.85 -14.08
CA ILE A 26 -1.29 4.06 -15.32
C ILE A 26 -0.93 2.73 -15.96
N PRO A 27 -1.21 2.49 -17.26
CA PRO A 27 -0.72 1.31 -17.95
C PRO A 27 0.81 1.37 -18.12
N ILE A 28 1.50 0.29 -17.79
CA ILE A 28 2.97 0.19 -17.87
C ILE A 28 3.46 -0.63 -19.07
N ASP A 29 2.54 -1.20 -19.84
CA ASP A 29 2.84 -1.98 -21.04
C ASP A 29 2.02 -1.50 -22.25
N ALA A 30 2.54 -1.74 -23.45
CA ALA A 30 1.94 -1.29 -24.71
C ALA A 30 0.53 -1.88 -24.97
N TYR A 31 0.20 -3.01 -24.34
CA TYR A 31 -1.10 -3.67 -24.52
C TYR A 31 -2.13 -3.29 -23.46
N LYS A 32 -1.76 -2.42 -22.51
CA LYS A 32 -2.62 -1.99 -21.41
C LYS A 32 -3.20 -3.18 -20.63
N ARG A 33 -2.33 -4.11 -20.25
CA ARG A 33 -2.68 -5.32 -19.49
C ARG A 33 -2.16 -5.25 -18.05
N VAL A 34 -1.13 -4.45 -17.80
CA VAL A 34 -0.49 -4.25 -16.50
C VAL A 34 -0.56 -2.78 -16.14
N TYR A 35 -1.05 -2.51 -14.94
CA TYR A 35 -1.38 -1.17 -14.49
C TYR A 35 -0.76 -0.89 -13.12
N HIS A 36 0.00 0.19 -13.05
CA HIS A 36 0.56 0.71 -11.82
C HIS A 36 -0.46 1.64 -11.14
N LEU A 37 -0.84 1.31 -9.91
CA LEU A 37 -1.70 2.13 -9.06
C LEU A 37 -0.82 3.05 -8.19
N LYS A 38 -1.02 4.36 -8.30
CA LYS A 38 -0.23 5.35 -7.56
C LYS A 38 -0.50 5.27 -6.06
N THR A 39 0.54 5.49 -5.27
CA THR A 39 0.40 5.62 -3.83
C THR A 39 -0.49 6.82 -3.49
N GLY A 40 -1.48 6.61 -2.63
CA GLY A 40 -2.31 7.69 -2.10
C GLY A 40 -3.34 8.28 -3.08
N GLN A 41 -3.58 7.63 -4.23
CA GLN A 41 -4.63 8.04 -5.16
C GLN A 41 -5.68 6.93 -5.32
N PRO A 42 -6.89 7.08 -4.75
CA PRO A 42 -7.94 6.09 -4.91
C PRO A 42 -8.38 5.96 -6.36
N TRP A 43 -8.51 4.73 -6.83
CA TRP A 43 -9.09 4.43 -8.13
C TRP A 43 -10.46 3.78 -7.95
N ILE A 44 -11.46 4.29 -8.70
CA ILE A 44 -12.81 3.77 -8.69
C ILE A 44 -12.99 2.91 -9.95
N PHE A 45 -13.11 1.60 -9.76
CA PHE A 45 -13.56 0.70 -10.81
C PHE A 45 -15.08 0.68 -10.83
N GLN A 46 -15.69 1.03 -11.96
CA GLN A 46 -17.14 1.04 -12.11
C GLN A 46 -17.58 0.09 -13.23
N LYS A 47 -18.61 -0.72 -12.96
CA LYS A 47 -19.28 -1.57 -13.94
C LYS A 47 -20.79 -1.47 -13.75
N GLY A 48 -21.46 -0.74 -14.64
CA GLY A 48 -22.88 -0.41 -14.46
C GLY A 48 -23.10 0.42 -13.19
N ASN A 49 -23.91 -0.10 -12.28
CA ASN A 49 -24.23 0.55 -11.00
C ASN A 49 -23.33 0.06 -9.84
N GLU A 50 -22.42 -0.88 -10.09
CA GLU A 50 -21.48 -1.36 -9.09
C GLU A 50 -20.18 -0.57 -9.17
N GLN A 51 -19.63 -0.23 -8.00
CA GLN A 51 -18.34 0.44 -7.88
C GLN A 51 -17.47 -0.22 -6.81
N VAL A 52 -16.17 -0.24 -7.07
CA VAL A 52 -15.15 -0.69 -6.12
C VAL A 52 -14.06 0.37 -6.04
N THR A 53 -13.88 0.95 -4.86
CA THR A 53 -12.78 1.89 -4.57
C THR A 53 -11.56 1.11 -4.10
N ILE A 54 -10.45 1.30 -4.79
CA ILE A 54 -9.17 0.64 -4.52
C ILE A 54 -8.13 1.71 -4.20
N LEU A 55 -7.40 1.54 -3.10
CA LEU A 55 -6.27 2.39 -2.73
C LEU A 55 -4.99 1.56 -2.77
N GLY A 56 -3.95 2.14 -3.36
CA GLY A 56 -2.61 1.57 -3.41
C GLY A 56 -1.65 2.26 -2.46
N ILE A 57 -0.76 1.50 -1.82
CA ILE A 57 0.44 2.01 -1.12
C ILE A 57 1.64 1.16 -1.54
N GLY A 58 2.51 1.71 -2.39
CA GLY A 58 3.74 1.04 -2.81
C GLY A 58 4.89 1.24 -1.83
N ARG A 59 6.09 0.77 -2.24
CA ARG A 59 7.37 0.93 -1.50
C ARG A 59 7.34 0.25 -0.12
N ILE A 60 8.39 0.45 0.66
CA ILE A 60 8.51 -0.01 2.05
C ILE A 60 8.82 1.14 2.99
N ALA A 61 8.60 0.94 4.28
CA ALA A 61 9.11 1.86 5.29
C ALA A 61 10.65 1.87 5.30
N ALA A 62 11.23 3.03 5.59
CA ALA A 62 12.66 3.12 5.87
C ALA A 62 12.97 2.48 7.23
N PRO A 63 14.00 1.63 7.36
CA PRO A 63 14.34 1.04 8.64
C PRO A 63 14.84 2.11 9.63
N THR A 64 14.66 1.87 10.92
CA THR A 64 15.16 2.76 11.97
C THR A 64 16.66 3.01 11.82
N GLY A 65 17.06 4.28 11.79
CA GLY A 65 18.46 4.68 11.63
C GLY A 65 18.93 4.74 10.17
N GLU A 66 18.04 4.55 9.18
CA GLU A 66 18.34 4.88 7.79
C GLU A 66 18.51 6.40 7.63
N GLU A 67 19.67 6.81 7.11
CA GLU A 67 19.99 8.22 6.87
C GLU A 67 19.57 8.65 5.46
N ASN A 68 19.51 7.72 4.51
CA ASN A 68 19.13 8.02 3.13
C ASN A 68 17.68 7.60 2.84
N LEU A 69 16.75 8.39 3.35
CA LEU A 69 15.30 8.23 3.15
C LEU A 69 14.85 8.46 1.69
N ARG A 70 15.71 9.04 0.85
CA ARG A 70 15.41 9.36 -0.56
C ARG A 70 15.64 8.20 -1.52
N GLN A 71 16.04 7.03 -1.01
CA GLN A 71 16.13 5.85 -1.86
C GLN A 71 14.75 5.51 -2.42
N GLY A 72 14.66 5.26 -3.73
CA GLY A 72 13.40 4.97 -4.42
C GLY A 72 12.63 3.75 -3.89
N LYS A 73 13.25 2.88 -3.10
CA LYS A 73 12.53 1.76 -2.48
C LYS A 73 11.69 2.18 -1.27
N TYR A 74 11.96 3.35 -0.68
CA TYR A 74 11.24 3.86 0.49
C TYR A 74 10.06 4.73 0.07
N LEU A 75 9.05 4.80 0.94
CA LEU A 75 7.93 5.74 0.80
C LEU A 75 8.46 7.18 0.73
N GLN A 76 7.98 7.97 -0.22
CA GLN A 76 8.44 9.35 -0.44
C GLN A 76 7.51 10.37 0.20
N GLU A 77 8.05 11.55 0.50
CA GLU A 77 7.32 12.64 1.18
C GLU A 77 6.04 13.05 0.44
N TYR A 78 6.08 13.17 -0.90
CA TYR A 78 4.89 13.50 -1.69
C TYR A 78 3.81 12.40 -1.65
N GLU A 79 4.20 11.13 -1.43
CA GLU A 79 3.25 10.03 -1.27
C GLU A 79 2.61 10.07 0.12
N VAL A 80 3.41 10.37 1.15
CA VAL A 80 2.94 10.59 2.52
C VAL A 80 1.93 11.74 2.57
N GLU A 81 2.23 12.87 1.93
CA GLU A 81 1.31 14.01 1.83
C GLU A 81 -0.02 13.62 1.17
N ARG A 82 0.02 12.85 0.07
CA ARG A 82 -1.20 12.32 -0.58
C ARG A 82 -2.01 11.46 0.38
N LEU A 83 -1.36 10.59 1.15
CA LEU A 83 -2.03 9.73 2.13
C LEU A 83 -2.71 10.54 3.25
N TYR A 84 -2.06 11.59 3.75
CA TYR A 84 -2.65 12.49 4.75
C TYR A 84 -3.84 13.30 4.21
N GLN A 85 -3.82 13.63 2.92
CA GLN A 85 -4.87 14.41 2.25
C GLN A 85 -5.99 13.54 1.66
N LEU A 86 -5.99 12.22 1.90
CA LEU A 86 -7.01 11.34 1.37
C LEU A 86 -8.42 11.77 1.81
N PRO A 87 -9.37 11.88 0.87
CA PRO A 87 -10.74 12.22 1.19
C PRO A 87 -11.40 11.10 1.99
N GLN A 88 -12.22 11.48 2.97
CA GLN A 88 -13.05 10.53 3.71
C GLN A 88 -14.13 9.96 2.79
N GLN A 89 -13.88 8.77 2.26
CA GLN A 89 -14.77 8.05 1.36
C GLN A 89 -14.68 6.53 1.61
N PRO A 90 -15.72 5.75 1.26
CA PRO A 90 -15.66 4.30 1.40
C PRO A 90 -14.50 3.70 0.60
N LEU A 91 -13.67 2.92 1.29
CA LEU A 91 -12.58 2.15 0.72
C LEU A 91 -12.93 0.65 0.74
N ASN A 92 -12.93 0.00 -0.42
CA ASN A 92 -13.29 -1.42 -0.51
C ASN A 92 -12.06 -2.33 -0.45
N ILE A 93 -10.97 -1.92 -1.11
CA ILE A 93 -9.75 -2.72 -1.19
C ILE A 93 -8.55 -1.81 -0.92
N LEU A 94 -7.70 -2.23 0.01
CA LEU A 94 -6.37 -1.68 0.19
C LEU A 94 -5.34 -2.67 -0.38
N LEU A 95 -4.47 -2.19 -1.28
CA LEU A 95 -3.36 -2.95 -1.84
C LEU A 95 -2.05 -2.31 -1.37
N THR A 96 -1.24 -3.03 -0.61
CA THR A 96 0.04 -2.52 -0.11
C THR A 96 1.19 -3.45 -0.47
N HIS A 97 2.40 -2.91 -0.63
CA HIS A 97 3.58 -3.76 -0.73
C HIS A 97 4.11 -4.13 0.66
N ASP A 98 4.21 -3.15 1.56
CA ASP A 98 4.56 -3.35 2.97
C ASP A 98 3.34 -3.72 3.83
N ALA A 99 3.51 -3.92 5.13
CA ALA A 99 2.44 -4.22 6.09
C ALA A 99 2.41 -3.22 7.25
N ARG A 100 1.32 -3.22 8.03
CA ARG A 100 1.26 -2.49 9.30
C ARG A 100 2.23 -3.09 10.33
N PRO A 101 2.85 -2.28 11.21
CA PRO A 101 3.95 -2.74 12.08
C PRO A 101 3.64 -3.94 12.99
N ASP A 102 2.46 -3.97 13.58
CA ASP A 102 1.99 -5.06 14.44
C ASP A 102 1.83 -6.39 13.70
N PHE A 103 1.51 -6.40 12.41
CA PHE A 103 1.48 -7.63 11.62
C PHE A 103 2.88 -8.19 11.43
N VAL A 104 3.87 -7.33 11.21
CA VAL A 104 5.28 -7.73 11.07
C VAL A 104 5.81 -8.33 12.37
N LEU A 105 5.51 -7.71 13.51
CA LEU A 105 5.90 -8.21 14.82
C LEU A 105 5.34 -9.61 15.10
N LEU A 106 4.09 -9.86 14.69
CA LEU A 106 3.44 -11.18 14.80
C LEU A 106 4.07 -12.23 13.87
N GLU A 107 4.42 -11.85 12.64
CA GLU A 107 4.98 -12.78 11.65
C GLU A 107 6.44 -13.14 11.90
N ARG A 108 7.26 -12.16 12.29
CA ARG A 108 8.72 -12.27 12.36
C ARG A 108 9.27 -12.42 13.78
N GLY A 109 8.42 -12.24 14.81
CA GLY A 109 8.83 -12.15 16.20
C GLY A 109 9.65 -10.88 16.51
N VAL A 110 9.81 -10.55 17.79
CA VAL A 110 10.39 -9.29 18.32
C VAL A 110 11.84 -8.98 17.86
N LYS A 111 12.52 -9.88 17.13
CA LYS A 111 13.97 -9.82 16.88
C LYS A 111 14.40 -9.80 15.41
N SER A 112 13.55 -9.34 14.49
CA SER A 112 13.93 -9.30 13.08
C SER A 112 14.47 -7.93 12.68
N LYS A 113 15.74 -7.88 12.22
CA LYS A 113 16.44 -6.71 11.67
C LYS A 113 15.88 -6.23 10.30
N GLY A 114 14.61 -6.49 9.99
CA GLY A 114 13.96 -6.11 8.73
C GLY A 114 13.04 -4.91 8.88
N SER A 115 12.36 -4.50 7.80
CA SER A 115 11.28 -3.48 7.83
C SER A 115 10.39 -3.71 9.06
N THR A 116 10.12 -2.65 9.81
CA THR A 116 9.22 -2.67 10.98
C THR A 116 7.76 -2.54 10.56
N GLY A 117 7.46 -2.58 9.26
CA GLY A 117 6.17 -2.17 8.71
C GLY A 117 6.07 -0.64 8.60
N MET A 118 4.95 -0.19 8.05
CA MET A 118 4.69 1.20 7.66
C MET A 118 3.50 1.76 8.46
N GLU A 119 3.72 2.82 9.23
CA GLU A 119 2.69 3.45 10.08
C GLU A 119 1.54 4.01 9.25
N GLU A 120 1.82 4.52 8.05
CA GLU A 120 0.80 5.02 7.13
C GLU A 120 -0.21 3.92 6.76
N ILE A 121 0.24 2.66 6.62
CA ILE A 121 -0.67 1.53 6.37
C ILE A 121 -1.57 1.29 7.58
N LYS A 122 -1.01 1.38 8.80
CA LYS A 122 -1.78 1.24 10.04
C LYS A 122 -2.86 2.32 10.13
N ASP A 123 -2.49 3.57 9.87
CA ASP A 123 -3.41 4.72 9.93
C ASP A 123 -4.56 4.60 8.93
N ILE A 124 -4.27 4.16 7.70
CA ILE A 124 -5.30 3.90 6.69
C ILE A 124 -6.22 2.76 7.10
N LEU A 125 -5.68 1.66 7.62
CA LEU A 125 -6.49 0.53 8.09
C LEU A 125 -7.39 0.92 9.26
N ASP A 126 -6.88 1.71 10.20
CA ASP A 126 -7.64 2.12 11.39
C ASP A 126 -8.73 3.15 11.03
N SER A 127 -8.46 4.04 10.06
CA SER A 127 -9.38 5.11 9.64
C SER A 127 -10.45 4.61 8.67
N TYR A 128 -10.06 3.91 7.61
CA TYR A 128 -10.95 3.53 6.51
C TYR A 128 -11.56 2.14 6.67
N ARG A 129 -10.92 1.26 7.45
CA ARG A 129 -11.37 -0.12 7.73
C ARG A 129 -11.87 -0.86 6.48
N PRO A 130 -11.05 -0.97 5.43
CA PRO A 130 -11.46 -1.64 4.20
C PRO A 130 -11.78 -3.12 4.50
N PRO A 131 -12.82 -3.69 3.86
CA PRO A 131 -13.16 -5.09 4.05
C PRO A 131 -12.09 -6.05 3.52
N TYR A 132 -11.24 -5.60 2.60
CA TYR A 132 -10.13 -6.38 2.06
C TYR A 132 -8.81 -5.60 2.08
N HIS A 133 -7.75 -6.26 2.54
CA HIS A 133 -6.38 -5.76 2.50
C HIS A 133 -5.46 -6.87 1.97
N PHE A 134 -4.75 -6.57 0.89
CA PHE A 134 -3.72 -7.43 0.32
C PHE A 134 -2.35 -6.80 0.52
N PHE A 135 -1.41 -7.53 1.11
CA PHE A 135 -0.03 -7.06 1.36
C PHE A 135 1.04 -8.07 0.93
N GLY A 136 2.25 -7.57 0.66
CA GLY A 136 3.38 -8.33 0.09
C GLY A 136 4.65 -8.28 0.94
N HIS A 137 5.83 -8.24 0.31
CA HIS A 137 7.17 -8.08 0.95
C HIS A 137 7.70 -9.22 1.85
N TYR A 138 6.86 -9.99 2.54
CA TYR A 138 7.30 -10.87 3.64
C TYR A 138 7.76 -12.29 3.26
N GLY A 139 7.79 -12.66 1.98
CA GLY A 139 8.42 -13.89 1.49
C GLY A 139 7.70 -15.21 1.86
N GLY A 140 6.50 -15.14 2.44
CA GLY A 140 5.65 -16.27 2.77
C GLY A 140 4.21 -15.83 2.99
N PRO A 141 3.24 -16.75 3.01
CA PRO A 141 1.87 -16.41 3.36
C PRO A 141 1.83 -15.83 4.78
N PRO A 142 1.02 -14.80 5.03
CA PRO A 142 0.88 -14.27 6.38
C PRO A 142 0.41 -15.39 7.30
N ARG A 143 0.99 -15.48 8.50
CA ARG A 143 0.41 -16.36 9.51
C ARG A 143 -0.93 -15.74 9.87
N CYS A 144 -2.04 -16.38 9.50
CA CYS A 144 -3.35 -15.96 9.95
C CYS A 144 -3.37 -16.01 11.49
N ALA A 145 -3.09 -14.88 12.14
CA ALA A 145 -3.59 -14.66 13.47
C ALA A 145 -5.10 -14.56 13.30
N PRO A 146 -5.92 -15.36 14.03
CA PRO A 146 -7.34 -15.10 14.05
C PRO A 146 -7.50 -13.64 14.43
N ILE A 147 -8.15 -12.86 13.55
CA ILE A 147 -8.70 -11.57 13.97
C ILE A 147 -9.53 -11.94 15.19
N ALA A 148 -9.11 -11.52 16.37
CA ALA A 148 -9.96 -11.56 17.53
C ALA A 148 -11.14 -10.62 17.18
N MET A 149 -12.16 -11.17 16.51
CA MET A 149 -13.50 -10.63 16.46
C MET A 149 -14.15 -10.79 17.85
N ALA A 150 -13.42 -10.46 18.91
CA ALA A 150 -13.85 -10.66 20.29
C ALA A 150 -14.73 -9.52 20.80
N GLU A 151 -14.91 -8.43 20.05
CA GLU A 151 -15.76 -7.30 20.49
C GLU A 151 -16.63 -6.73 19.37
N ARG A 152 -17.18 -7.58 18.50
CA ARG A 152 -18.34 -7.21 17.68
C ARG A 152 -19.51 -8.07 18.11
N PHE A 153 -20.16 -7.66 19.20
CA PHE A 153 -21.59 -7.76 19.56
C PHE A 153 -21.73 -7.50 21.07
N GLN A 154 -21.77 -6.22 21.46
CA GLN A 154 -22.52 -5.74 22.62
C GLN A 154 -23.25 -4.46 22.22
#